data_AF-A0A920GIH5-F1
#
_entry.id   AF-A0A920GIH5-F1
#
_cell.length_a   1.000
_cell.length_b   1.000
_cell.length_c   1.000
_cell.angle_alpha   90.00
_cell.angle_beta   90.00
_cell.angle_gamma   90.00
#
_symmetry.space_group_name_H-M   'P 1'
#
loop_
_entity.id
_entity.type
_entity.pdbx_description
1 polymer ?
#
loop_
_entity_poly.entity_id
_entity_poly.type
_entity_poly.pdbx_seq_one_letter_code
_entity_poly.pdbx_strand_id
1 'polypeptide(L)'
;MLEDIAILTGGTVISEERGFNLENTTIEMLGTAEKVTIDKDNTTIVNGSGDAEAIKARVNQIKAQIESTTSDYDKEKLQERLAKLAGGVAVL
;
A
#
# COMPACT_ATOMS: atom_id res chain seq x y z
N MET A 1 -0.98 4.74 -3.82
CA MET A 1 0.18 4.28 -3.04
C MET A 1 -0.12 4.26 -1.54
N LEU A 2 -0.65 5.33 -0.92
CA LEU A 2 -1.02 5.31 0.52
C LEU A 2 -1.96 4.15 0.88
N GLU A 3 -2.98 3.90 0.07
CA GLU A 3 -3.88 2.76 0.24
C GLU A 3 -3.15 1.41 0.18
N ASP A 4 -2.11 1.30 -0.64
CA ASP A 4 -1.35 0.06 -0.78
C ASP A 4 -0.55 -0.22 0.49
N ILE A 5 0.01 0.82 1.10
CA ILE A 5 0.74 0.73 2.37
C ILE A 5 -0.23 0.42 3.52
N ALA A 6 -1.38 1.07 3.55
CA ALA A 6 -2.43 0.79 4.53
C ALA A 6 -2.86 -0.69 4.47
N ILE A 7 -3.16 -1.21 3.28
CA ILE A 7 -3.50 -2.63 3.08
C ILE A 7 -2.33 -3.55 3.46
N LEU A 8 -1.09 -3.21 3.08
CA LEU A 8 0.08 -4.03 3.42
C LEU A 8 0.31 -4.11 4.94
N THR A 9 0.08 -3.02 5.67
CA THR A 9 0.40 -2.90 7.10
C THR A 9 -0.81 -3.12 8.01
N GLY A 10 -2.01 -3.28 7.47
CA GLY A 10 -3.26 -3.34 8.23
C GLY A 10 -3.71 -2.00 8.80
N GLY A 11 -3.14 -0.88 8.33
CA GLY A 11 -3.51 0.46 8.75
C GLY A 11 -4.70 1.05 7.97
N THR A 12 -5.17 2.20 8.42
CA THR A 12 -6.20 2.99 7.73
C THR A 12 -5.61 4.32 7.25
N VAL A 13 -5.87 4.68 5.99
CA VAL A 13 -5.48 6.01 5.47
C VAL A 13 -6.37 7.07 6.09
N ILE A 14 -5.79 7.93 6.93
CA ILE A 14 -6.47 9.09 7.51
C ILE A 14 -6.54 10.19 6.46
N SER A 15 -7.76 10.49 5.99
CA SER A 15 -8.04 11.55 5.01
C SER A 15 -9.37 12.21 5.33
N GLU A 16 -9.40 13.54 5.29
CA GLU A 16 -10.61 14.34 5.49
C GLU A 16 -11.68 14.03 4.45
N GLU A 17 -11.29 13.69 3.22
CA GLU A 17 -12.21 13.29 2.15
C GLU A 17 -12.99 12.02 2.48
N ARG A 18 -12.45 11.18 3.38
CA ARG A 18 -13.09 9.95 3.87
C ARG A 18 -13.77 10.15 5.23
N GLY A 19 -13.85 11.39 5.72
CA GLY A 19 -14.44 11.73 7.01
C GLY A 19 -13.57 11.40 8.22
N PHE A 20 -12.29 11.10 8.01
CA PHE A 20 -11.33 10.91 9.11
C PHE A 20 -10.62 12.22 9.43
N ASN A 21 -10.27 12.42 10.70
CA ASN A 21 -9.38 13.49 11.11
C ASN A 21 -8.27 12.92 12.01
N LEU A 22 -7.15 13.64 12.08
CA LEU A 22 -6.01 13.19 12.88
C LEU A 22 -6.33 13.17 14.38
N GLU A 23 -7.18 14.08 14.84
CA GLU A 23 -7.57 14.23 16.24
C GLU A 23 -8.33 13.02 16.80
N ASN A 24 -9.16 12.35 15.98
CA ASN A 24 -9.93 11.17 16.40
C ASN A 24 -9.28 9.85 15.97
N THR A 25 -8.01 9.87 15.55
CA THR A 25 -7.33 8.64 15.12
C THR A 25 -7.01 7.75 16.32
N THR A 26 -7.26 6.45 16.20
CA THR A 26 -6.98 5.46 17.26
C THR A 26 -5.80 4.56 16.90
N ILE A 27 -5.25 3.85 17.88
CA ILE A 27 -4.14 2.89 17.67
C ILE A 27 -4.55 1.77 16.69
N GLU A 28 -5.82 1.38 16.68
CA GLU A 28 -6.37 0.38 15.75
C GLU A 28 -6.30 0.81 14.28
N MET A 29 -6.18 2.12 14.02
CA MET A 29 -6.02 2.65 12.66
C MET A 29 -4.57 2.66 12.19
N LEU A 30 -3.61 2.41 13.08
CA LEU A 30 -2.19 2.40 12.74
C LEU A 30 -1.78 1.05 12.16
N GLY A 31 -1.02 1.08 11.07
CA GLY A 31 -0.43 -0.12 10.49
C GLY A 31 0.78 -0.60 11.29
N THR A 32 1.10 -1.89 11.16
CA THR A 32 2.28 -2.50 11.76
C THR A 32 3.11 -3.23 10.70
N ALA A 33 4.42 -3.33 10.93
CA ALA A 33 5.35 -4.05 10.07
C ALA A 33 6.52 -4.59 10.91
N GLU A 34 7.15 -5.65 10.44
CA GLU A 34 8.31 -6.25 11.11
C GLU A 34 9.52 -5.30 11.13
N LYS A 35 9.76 -4.62 10.01
CA LYS A 35 10.90 -3.70 9.87
C LYS A 35 10.57 -2.54 8.96
N VAL A 36 10.93 -1.34 9.40
CA VAL A 36 10.91 -0.13 8.59
C VAL A 36 12.33 0.43 8.54
N THR A 37 12.86 0.63 7.34
CA THR A 37 14.20 1.22 7.11
C THR A 37 14.04 2.45 6.25
N ILE A 38 14.66 3.55 6.67
CA ILE A 38 14.59 4.83 5.98
C ILE A 38 16.02 5.28 5.72
N ASP A 39 16.33 5.62 4.47
CA ASP A 39 17.57 6.27 4.09
C ASP A 39 17.28 7.66 3.49
N LYS A 40 18.29 8.30 2.89
CA LYS A 40 18.17 9.65 2.34
C LYS A 40 17.10 9.75 1.24
N ASP A 41 16.97 8.69 0.44
CA ASP A 41 16.24 8.72 -0.82
C ASP A 41 15.05 7.75 -0.80
N ASN A 42 15.01 6.76 0.11
CA ASN A 42 14.01 5.70 0.12
C ASN A 42 13.46 5.38 1.51
N THR A 43 12.22 4.89 1.54
CA THR A 43 11.60 4.23 2.70
C THR A 43 11.18 2.82 2.34
N THR A 44 11.66 1.83 3.10
CA THR A 44 11.35 0.41 2.92
C THR A 44 10.60 -0.14 4.12
N ILE A 45 9.42 -0.72 3.88
CA ILE A 45 8.57 -1.40 4.86
C ILE A 45 8.55 -2.88 4.51
N VAL A 46 9.00 -3.74 5.42
CA VAL A 46 9.13 -5.19 5.23
C VAL A 46 8.17 -5.92 6.15
N ASN A 47 7.46 -6.90 5.59
CA ASN A 47 6.52 -7.79 6.29
C ASN A 47 5.49 -6.99 7.11
N GLY A 48 4.64 -6.24 6.41
CA GLY A 48 3.47 -5.60 7.01
C GLY A 48 2.47 -6.63 7.54
N SER A 49 1.79 -6.32 8.64
CA SER A 49 0.81 -7.22 9.27
C SER A 49 -0.59 -7.14 8.67
N GLY A 50 -0.69 -6.77 7.40
CA GLY A 50 -1.95 -6.66 6.67
C GLY A 50 -2.63 -8.02 6.47
N ASP A 51 -3.96 -7.99 6.33
CA ASP A 51 -4.73 -9.19 6.03
C ASP A 51 -4.39 -9.75 4.63
N ALA A 52 -4.13 -11.06 4.58
CA ALA A 52 -3.69 -11.73 3.36
C ALA A 52 -4.75 -11.71 2.24
N GLU A 53 -6.04 -11.76 2.60
CA GLU A 53 -7.12 -11.67 1.62
C GLU A 53 -7.24 -10.26 1.06
N ALA A 54 -7.12 -9.23 1.91
CA ALA A 54 -7.10 -7.83 1.50
C ALA A 54 -5.92 -7.51 0.57
N ILE A 55 -4.72 -7.99 0.89
CA ILE A 55 -3.54 -7.85 0.03
C ILE A 55 -3.77 -8.54 -1.31
N LYS A 56 -4.29 -9.77 -1.31
CA LYS A 56 -4.58 -10.51 -2.55
C LYS A 56 -5.66 -9.82 -3.40
N ALA A 57 -6.71 -9.31 -2.78
CA ALA A 57 -7.74 -8.55 -3.45
C ALA A 57 -7.15 -7.28 -4.09
N ARG A 58 -6.27 -6.58 -3.38
CA ARG A 58 -5.59 -5.39 -3.90
C ARG A 58 -4.67 -5.70 -5.07
N VAL A 59 -3.89 -6.78 -4.98
CA VAL A 59 -3.05 -7.29 -6.07
C VAL A 59 -3.89 -7.58 -7.32
N ASN A 60 -5.06 -8.22 -7.15
CA ASN A 60 -5.94 -8.52 -8.28
C ASN A 60 -6.56 -7.26 -8.89
N GLN A 61 -6.93 -6.26 -8.08
CA GLN A 61 -7.40 -4.96 -8.59
C GLN A 61 -6.34 -4.29 -9.47
N ILE A 62 -5.08 -4.29 -9.03
CA ILE A 62 -3.99 -3.68 -9.80
C ILE A 62 -3.73 -4.46 -11.10
N LYS A 63 -3.79 -5.80 -11.06
CA LYS A 63 -3.71 -6.62 -12.28
C LYS A 63 -4.80 -6.29 -13.31
N ALA A 64 -6.05 -6.15 -12.86
CA ALA A 64 -7.14 -5.75 -13.75
C ALA A 64 -6.91 -4.34 -14.34
N GLN A 65 -6.38 -3.40 -13.55
CA GLN A 65 -6.02 -2.06 -14.04
C GLN A 65 -4.92 -2.12 -15.11
N ILE A 66 -3.90 -2.96 -14.93
CA ILE A 66 -2.83 -3.20 -15.91
C ILE A 66 -3.38 -3.73 -17.23
N GLU A 67 -4.37 -4.62 -17.18
CA GLU A 67 -5.01 -5.19 -18.38
C GLU A 67 -5.89 -4.16 -19.11
N SER A 68 -6.53 -3.25 -18.38
CA SER A 68 -7.41 -2.23 -18.96
C SER A 68 -6.69 -1.02 -19.56
N THR A 69 -5.45 -0.75 -19.15
CA THR A 69 -4.71 0.43 -19.64
C THR A 69 -3.98 0.15 -20.94
N THR A 70 -4.04 1.10 -21.86
CA THR A 70 -3.28 1.11 -23.11
C THR A 70 -2.05 2.01 -23.05
N SER A 71 -1.86 2.73 -21.94
CA SER A 71 -0.70 3.59 -21.69
C SER A 71 0.44 2.77 -21.12
N ASP A 72 1.56 2.68 -21.84
CA ASP A 72 2.75 1.98 -21.38
C ASP A 72 3.31 2.60 -20.09
N TYR A 73 3.22 3.92 -19.94
CA TYR A 73 3.62 4.64 -18.73
C TYR A 73 2.77 4.22 -17.51
N ASP A 74 1.44 4.16 -17.66
CA ASP A 74 0.57 3.74 -16.56
C ASP A 74 0.78 2.26 -16.23
N LYS A 75 1.01 1.44 -17.25
CA LYS A 75 1.30 0.02 -17.11
C LYS A 75 2.56 -0.20 -16.28
N GLU A 76 3.64 0.53 -16.58
CA GLU A 76 4.90 0.48 -15.84
C GLU A 76 4.68 0.87 -14.37
N LYS A 77 3.95 1.97 -14.11
CA LYS A 77 3.66 2.44 -12.75
C LYS A 77 2.79 1.47 -11.95
N LEU A 78 1.83 0.82 -12.60
CA LEU A 78 1.00 -0.20 -11.96
C LEU A 78 1.79 -1.49 -11.70
N GLN A 79 2.69 -1.89 -12.61
CA GLN A 79 3.59 -3.03 -12.39
C GLN A 79 4.54 -2.78 -11.22
N GLU A 80 5.07 -1.58 -11.07
CA GLU A 80 5.91 -1.19 -9.93
C GLU A 80 5.15 -1.36 -8.60
N ARG A 81 3.90 -0.88 -8.54
CA ARG A 81 3.02 -1.05 -7.37
C ARG A 81 2.70 -2.52 -7.09
N LEU A 82 2.42 -3.29 -8.14
CA LEU A 82 2.14 -4.72 -8.04
C LEU A 82 3.34 -5.47 -7.45
N ALA A 83 4.56 -5.19 -7.93
CA ALA A 83 5.78 -5.84 -7.46
C ALA A 83 6.02 -5.57 -5.96
N LYS A 84 5.86 -4.31 -5.53
CA LYS A 84 5.99 -3.90 -4.13
C LYS A 84 4.99 -4.64 -3.22
N LEU A 85 3.71 -4.68 -3.61
CA LEU A 85 2.69 -5.38 -2.82
C LEU A 85 2.87 -6.90 -2.80
N ALA A 86 3.19 -7.53 -3.93
CA ALA A 86 3.33 -8.98 -4.02
C ALA A 86 4.54 -9.51 -3.25
N GLY A 87 5.60 -8.71 -3.13
CA GLY A 87 6.80 -9.07 -2.36
C GLY A 87 6.67 -8.92 -0.85
N GLY A 88 5.54 -8.40 -0.34
CA GLY A 88 5.41 -8.03 1.08
C GLY A 88 6.33 -6.87 1.48
N VAL A 89 6.83 -6.10 0.51
CA VAL A 89 7.78 -5.02 0.70
C VAL A 89 7.28 -3.75 0.01
N ALA A 90 6.85 -2.76 0.78
CA ALA A 90 6.58 -1.43 0.23
C ALA A 90 7.87 -0.61 0.22
N VAL A 91 8.29 -0.16 -0.97
CA VAL A 91 9.39 0.80 -1.13
C VAL A 91 8.82 2.11 -1.68
N LEU A 92 9.16 3.22 -1.05
CA LEU A 92 8.83 4.59 -1.45
C LEU A 92 10.11 5.34 -1.80
#